data_AF-A0A4Q2WYW9-F1
#
_entry.id   AF-A0A4Q2WYW9-F1
#
_cell.length_a   1.000
_cell.length_b   1.000
_cell.length_c   1.000
_cell.angle_alpha   90.00
_cell.angle_beta   90.00
_cell.angle_gamma   90.00
#
_symmetry.space_group_name_H-M   'P 1'
#
loop_
_entity.id
_entity.type
_entity.pdbx_description
1 polymer ?
#
loop_
_entity_poly.entity_id
_entity_poly.type
_entity_poly.pdbx_seq_one_letter_code
_entity_poly.pdbx_strand_id
1 'polypeptide(L)'
;MTTPAWPRPQWQDSGDAAFLLWFVFGDFEEDFRIDAQRWRTRGTPAGIEVVRYVNRELAKWDGYPLAGALGSILYDEDSRLFEQARRAPQCVMLRGAIADPPDLDPLRDMVGTIAALCDLGGVAVVDPQTLSMLPAADWQRRLFARDAFEPRDHVLILCSEDERHPGRLWVHTRGMRKFARPDVSVRNVPPADANLAGELAERFVAFQCAGGRVEHGREIEVGDLPDGMRVEHAGSDDDPEFNNRHLALRWPG
;
A
#
# COMPACT_ATOMS: atom_id res chain seq x y z
N MET A 1 4.51 19.12 -20.58
CA MET A 1 5.33 18.61 -19.47
C MET A 1 5.43 17.10 -19.64
N THR A 2 6.61 16.52 -19.47
CA THR A 2 6.82 15.07 -19.56
C THR A 2 6.34 14.39 -18.29
N THR A 3 5.61 13.28 -18.41
CA THR A 3 5.22 12.45 -17.26
C THR A 3 6.48 11.92 -16.56
N PRO A 4 6.63 12.08 -15.23
CA PRO A 4 7.84 11.67 -14.51
C PRO A 4 7.96 10.15 -14.46
N ALA A 5 9.16 9.58 -14.58
CA ALA A 5 9.37 8.13 -14.50
C ALA A 5 9.66 7.69 -13.05
N TRP A 6 9.14 6.54 -12.63
CA TRP A 6 9.41 5.95 -11.31
C TRP A 6 10.22 4.65 -11.47
N PRO A 7 11.57 4.74 -11.58
CA PRO A 7 12.40 3.58 -11.91
C PRO A 7 12.54 2.60 -10.75
N ARG A 8 12.81 1.33 -11.09
CA ARG A 8 13.24 0.28 -10.13
C ARG A 8 14.67 -0.14 -10.46
N PRO A 9 15.69 0.61 -10.00
CA PRO A 9 17.07 0.41 -10.43
C PRO A 9 17.68 -0.95 -10.04
N GLN A 10 17.06 -1.66 -9.11
CA GLN A 10 17.49 -2.98 -8.63
C GLN A 10 16.55 -4.09 -9.10
N TRP A 11 15.71 -3.81 -10.09
CA TRP A 11 14.67 -4.73 -10.53
C TRP A 11 15.22 -6.07 -10.97
N GLN A 12 14.60 -7.09 -10.40
CA GLN A 12 14.72 -8.49 -10.78
C GLN A 12 13.31 -9.06 -10.78
N ASP A 13 12.97 -9.78 -11.85
CA ASP A 13 11.68 -10.46 -11.93
C ASP A 13 11.50 -11.41 -10.73
N SER A 14 10.40 -11.22 -10.00
CA SER A 14 9.98 -12.07 -8.89
C SER A 14 9.19 -13.29 -9.34
N GLY A 15 8.61 -13.27 -10.54
CA GLY A 15 7.59 -14.22 -10.98
C GLY A 15 6.21 -13.99 -10.36
N ASP A 16 6.05 -12.90 -9.61
CA ASP A 16 4.81 -12.55 -8.91
C ASP A 16 4.06 -11.40 -9.63
N ALA A 17 2.92 -11.00 -9.06
CA ALA A 17 2.13 -9.89 -9.56
C ALA A 17 1.98 -8.78 -8.52
N ALA A 18 2.11 -7.54 -8.97
CA ALA A 18 1.69 -6.38 -8.22
C ALA A 18 0.16 -6.35 -8.21
N PHE A 19 -0.44 -6.28 -7.03
CA PHE A 19 -1.88 -6.11 -6.89
C PHE A 19 -2.18 -4.67 -6.51
N LEU A 20 -3.06 -4.01 -7.26
CA LEU A 20 -3.45 -2.62 -7.03
C LEU A 20 -4.94 -2.58 -6.69
N LEU A 21 -5.30 -1.88 -5.61
CA LEU A 21 -6.68 -1.74 -5.16
C LEU A 21 -6.90 -0.41 -4.44
N TRP A 22 -7.83 0.41 -4.94
CA TRP A 22 -8.33 1.60 -4.26
C TRP A 22 -9.82 1.79 -4.46
N PHE A 23 -10.43 2.53 -3.55
CA PHE A 23 -11.82 2.99 -3.65
C PHE A 23 -11.85 4.50 -3.51
N VAL A 24 -12.42 5.19 -4.50
CA VAL A 24 -12.61 6.64 -4.46
C VAL A 24 -14.10 6.93 -4.31
N PHE A 25 -14.50 7.38 -3.12
CA PHE A 25 -15.87 7.76 -2.81
C PHE A 25 -16.11 9.20 -3.21
N GLY A 26 -17.24 9.47 -3.88
CA GLY A 26 -17.56 10.81 -4.35
C GLY A 26 -18.92 10.93 -5.02
N ASP A 27 -19.14 12.09 -5.63
CA ASP A 27 -20.25 12.37 -6.54
C ASP A 27 -19.65 12.82 -7.87
N PHE A 28 -19.74 11.96 -8.88
CA PHE A 28 -19.08 12.16 -10.15
C PHE A 28 -20.11 12.39 -11.25
N GLU A 29 -19.79 13.28 -12.18
CA GLU A 29 -20.59 13.48 -13.39
C GLU A 29 -20.70 12.18 -14.21
N GLU A 30 -21.77 12.05 -15.01
CA GLU A 30 -22.04 10.81 -15.74
C GLU A 30 -20.92 10.45 -16.72
N ASP A 31 -20.41 11.45 -17.45
CA ASP A 31 -19.45 11.32 -18.56
C ASP A 31 -18.14 12.12 -18.31
N PHE A 32 -17.56 12.01 -17.12
CA PHE A 32 -16.28 12.69 -16.85
C PHE A 32 -15.13 12.13 -17.69
N ARG A 33 -14.17 13.00 -18.01
CA ARG A 33 -12.95 12.66 -18.76
C ARG A 33 -11.73 13.10 -17.97
N ILE A 34 -10.70 12.25 -17.98
CA ILE A 34 -9.42 12.54 -17.34
C ILE A 34 -8.46 13.08 -18.39
N ASP A 35 -7.97 14.30 -18.18
CA ASP A 35 -6.84 14.84 -18.93
C ASP A 35 -5.56 14.14 -18.49
N ALA A 36 -5.14 13.15 -19.27
CA ALA A 36 -3.95 12.34 -19.03
C ALA A 36 -2.68 13.19 -18.81
N GLN A 37 -2.53 14.29 -19.54
CA GLN A 37 -1.35 15.14 -19.44
C GLN A 37 -1.38 15.96 -18.16
N ARG A 38 -2.53 16.57 -17.80
CA ARG A 38 -2.69 17.30 -16.53
C ARG A 38 -2.43 16.40 -15.33
N TRP A 39 -2.90 15.15 -15.40
CA TRP A 39 -2.85 14.21 -14.29
C TRP A 39 -1.68 13.22 -14.36
N ARG A 40 -0.68 13.45 -15.23
CA ARG A 40 0.55 12.65 -15.33
C ARG A 40 0.29 11.14 -15.34
N THR A 41 -0.76 10.74 -16.05
CA THR A 41 -1.15 9.34 -16.23
C THR A 41 -1.12 8.99 -17.71
N ARG A 42 -0.72 7.76 -18.04
CA ARG A 42 -0.82 7.22 -19.41
C ARG A 42 -2.19 6.58 -19.68
N GLY A 43 -3.11 6.67 -18.71
CA GLY A 43 -4.39 5.97 -18.71
C GLY A 43 -4.35 4.73 -17.82
N THR A 44 -5.41 3.92 -17.89
CA THR A 44 -5.51 2.69 -17.09
C THR A 44 -4.48 1.65 -17.55
N PRO A 45 -3.58 1.19 -16.67
CA PRO A 45 -2.62 0.14 -17.02
C PRO A 45 -3.32 -1.16 -17.43
N ALA A 46 -2.69 -1.93 -18.32
CA ALA A 46 -3.19 -3.26 -18.67
C ALA A 46 -3.28 -4.15 -17.42
N GLY A 47 -4.39 -4.88 -17.28
CA GLY A 47 -4.67 -5.71 -16.10
C GLY A 47 -5.38 -4.98 -14.96
N ILE A 48 -5.59 -3.66 -15.07
CA ILE A 48 -6.38 -2.87 -14.12
C ILE A 48 -7.76 -2.55 -14.70
N GLU A 49 -8.78 -2.73 -13.87
CA GLU A 49 -10.15 -2.30 -14.12
C GLU A 49 -10.47 -1.06 -13.30
N VAL A 50 -11.22 -0.14 -13.91
CA VAL A 50 -11.76 1.06 -13.24
C VAL A 50 -13.28 1.00 -13.38
N VAL A 51 -13.96 0.75 -12.27
CA VAL A 51 -15.40 0.47 -12.26
C VAL A 51 -16.10 1.44 -11.33
N ARG A 52 -17.12 2.13 -11.87
CA ARG A 52 -18.00 3.00 -11.09
C ARG A 52 -19.18 2.20 -10.56
N TYR A 53 -19.41 2.30 -9.26
CA TYR A 53 -20.57 1.72 -8.57
C TYR A 53 -21.44 2.79 -7.95
N VAL A 54 -22.73 2.49 -7.86
CA VAL A 54 -23.63 3.18 -6.91
C VAL A 54 -23.27 2.69 -5.51
N ASN A 55 -22.88 3.59 -4.61
CA ASN A 55 -22.29 3.24 -3.32
C ASN A 55 -23.22 2.36 -2.46
N ARG A 56 -24.53 2.68 -2.42
CA ARG A 56 -25.51 1.87 -1.67
C ARG A 56 -25.62 0.42 -2.15
N GLU A 57 -25.30 0.14 -3.41
CA GLU A 57 -25.31 -1.23 -3.94
C GLU A 57 -23.97 -1.91 -3.64
N LEU A 58 -22.86 -1.18 -3.78
CA LEU A 58 -21.53 -1.66 -3.38
C LEU A 58 -21.47 -2.02 -1.89
N ALA A 59 -22.17 -1.28 -1.03
CA ALA A 59 -22.22 -1.52 0.42
C ALA A 59 -22.81 -2.90 0.81
N LYS A 60 -23.44 -3.61 -0.13
CA LYS A 60 -23.97 -4.97 0.07
C LYS A 60 -22.94 -6.06 -0.24
N TRP A 61 -21.80 -5.70 -0.83
CA TRP A 61 -20.73 -6.63 -1.17
C TRP A 61 -19.83 -6.85 0.04
N ASP A 62 -19.45 -8.10 0.31
CA ASP A 62 -18.59 -8.47 1.44
C ASP A 62 -17.21 -7.77 1.41
N GLY A 63 -16.73 -7.38 0.22
CA GLY A 63 -15.48 -6.64 0.05
C GLY A 63 -15.59 -5.12 0.23
N TYR A 64 -16.72 -4.60 0.73
CA TYR A 64 -16.92 -3.17 0.93
C TYR A 64 -15.96 -2.59 1.98
N PRO A 65 -15.15 -1.56 1.66
CA PRO A 65 -14.06 -1.13 2.53
C PRO A 65 -14.51 -0.35 3.78
N LEU A 66 -15.74 0.18 3.81
CA LEU A 66 -16.27 0.91 4.96
C LEU A 66 -17.09 0.01 5.90
N ALA A 67 -16.84 -1.30 5.88
CA ALA A 67 -17.46 -2.28 6.76
C ALA A 67 -16.40 -3.20 7.40
N GLY A 68 -16.83 -4.01 8.37
CA GLY A 68 -15.97 -4.99 9.04
C GLY A 68 -14.82 -4.36 9.81
N ALA A 69 -13.71 -5.10 9.92
CA ALA A 69 -12.52 -4.68 10.67
C ALA A 69 -11.86 -3.45 10.04
N LEU A 70 -11.68 -3.41 8.71
CA LEU A 70 -11.13 -2.24 8.03
C LEU A 70 -12.00 -1.01 8.27
N GLY A 71 -13.33 -1.11 8.08
CA GLY A 71 -14.23 0.02 8.33
C GLY A 71 -14.16 0.54 9.76
N SER A 72 -13.97 -0.34 10.75
CA SER A 72 -13.80 0.07 12.15
C SER A 72 -12.52 0.86 12.35
N ILE A 73 -11.39 0.39 11.80
CA ILE A 73 -10.10 1.10 11.83
C ILE A 73 -10.23 2.50 11.20
N LEU A 74 -10.85 2.58 10.02
CA LEU A 74 -11.02 3.84 9.31
C LEU A 74 -11.95 4.83 10.05
N TYR A 75 -12.96 4.32 10.76
CA TYR A 75 -13.85 5.14 11.58
C TYR A 75 -13.13 5.70 12.81
N ASP A 76 -12.32 4.87 13.47
CA ASP A 76 -11.57 5.27 14.67
C ASP A 76 -10.48 6.30 14.32
N GLU A 77 -9.89 6.23 13.12
CA GLU A 77 -8.90 7.21 12.63
C GLU A 77 -9.53 8.57 12.29
N ASP A 78 -10.59 8.59 11.46
CA ASP A 78 -11.31 9.83 11.12
C ASP A 78 -12.79 9.55 10.82
N SER A 79 -13.60 9.54 11.88
CA SER A 79 -15.05 9.35 11.79
C SER A 79 -15.77 10.38 10.91
N ARG A 80 -15.22 11.59 10.76
CA ARG A 80 -15.83 12.64 9.93
C ARG A 80 -15.65 12.32 8.45
N LEU A 81 -14.43 11.99 8.04
CA LEU A 81 -14.14 11.57 6.67
C LEU A 81 -14.86 10.26 6.33
N PHE A 82 -14.91 9.32 7.28
CA PHE A 82 -15.64 8.07 7.14
C PHE A 82 -17.12 8.30 6.79
N GLU A 83 -17.82 9.18 7.54
CA GLU A 83 -19.22 9.47 7.28
C GLU A 83 -19.43 10.24 5.96
N GLN A 84 -18.45 11.02 5.50
CA GLN A 84 -18.49 11.62 4.16
C GLN A 84 -18.40 10.55 3.07
N ALA A 85 -17.44 9.62 3.18
CA ALA A 85 -17.29 8.50 2.26
C ALA A 85 -18.54 7.61 2.23
N ARG A 86 -19.13 7.33 3.40
CA ARG A 86 -20.35 6.53 3.52
C ARG A 86 -21.58 7.19 2.88
N ARG A 87 -21.66 8.53 2.91
CA ARG A 87 -22.76 9.31 2.32
C ARG A 87 -22.57 9.59 0.83
N ALA A 88 -21.37 9.43 0.30
CA ALA A 88 -21.11 9.65 -1.12
C ALA A 88 -22.01 8.76 -1.98
N PRO A 89 -22.66 9.30 -3.04
CA PRO A 89 -23.60 8.52 -3.84
C PRO A 89 -22.91 7.44 -4.67
N GLN A 90 -21.63 7.63 -5.01
CA GLN A 90 -20.87 6.77 -5.90
C GLN A 90 -19.52 6.37 -5.31
N CYS A 91 -18.97 5.28 -5.82
CA CYS A 91 -17.62 4.84 -5.56
C CYS A 91 -16.98 4.37 -6.86
N VAL A 92 -15.80 4.87 -7.18
CA VAL A 92 -14.96 4.37 -8.28
C VAL A 92 -13.93 3.43 -7.67
N MET A 93 -14.03 2.14 -8.00
CA MET A 93 -13.06 1.12 -7.60
C MET A 93 -12.02 0.96 -8.70
N LEU A 94 -10.75 0.98 -8.32
CA LEU A 94 -9.63 0.74 -9.21
C LEU A 94 -8.95 -0.54 -8.72
N ARG A 95 -8.99 -1.61 -9.51
CA ARG A 95 -8.53 -2.94 -9.06
C ARG A 95 -7.87 -3.71 -10.18
N GLY A 96 -6.79 -4.43 -9.86
CA GLY A 96 -6.26 -5.44 -10.77
C GLY A 96 -4.87 -5.93 -10.39
N ALA A 97 -4.32 -6.79 -11.25
CA ALA A 97 -3.01 -7.38 -11.08
C ALA A 97 -2.14 -7.11 -12.31
N ILE A 98 -0.87 -6.80 -12.08
CA ILE A 98 0.12 -6.50 -13.11
C ILE A 98 1.33 -7.40 -12.83
N ALA A 99 1.81 -8.15 -13.83
CA ALA A 99 3.04 -8.93 -13.68
C ALA A 99 4.20 -8.00 -13.31
N ASP A 100 5.05 -8.43 -12.36
CA ASP A 100 6.11 -7.65 -11.71
C ASP A 100 6.81 -6.61 -12.62
N PRO A 101 6.35 -5.35 -12.63
CA PRO A 101 6.78 -4.39 -13.64
C PRO A 101 8.22 -3.90 -13.36
N PRO A 102 9.04 -3.67 -14.41
CA PRO A 102 10.42 -3.20 -14.27
C PRO A 102 10.53 -1.74 -13.79
N ASP A 103 9.41 -1.04 -13.70
CA ASP A 103 9.26 0.30 -13.18
C ASP A 103 7.94 0.41 -12.40
N LEU A 104 7.77 1.52 -11.67
CA LEU A 104 6.55 1.82 -10.91
C LEU A 104 5.64 2.79 -11.66
N ASP A 105 5.82 2.95 -12.98
CA ASP A 105 4.96 3.83 -13.74
C ASP A 105 3.48 3.40 -13.73
N PRO A 106 3.12 2.09 -13.69
CA PRO A 106 1.73 1.71 -13.49
C PRO A 106 1.16 2.24 -12.16
N LEU A 107 1.93 2.21 -11.07
CA LEU A 107 1.53 2.80 -9.80
C LEU A 107 1.38 4.32 -9.90
N ARG A 108 2.32 5.00 -10.56
CA ARG A 108 2.23 6.45 -10.86
C ARG A 108 0.96 6.78 -11.65
N ASP A 109 0.65 6.00 -12.68
CA ASP A 109 -0.54 6.19 -13.50
C ASP A 109 -1.82 6.08 -12.66
N MET A 110 -1.85 5.15 -11.69
CA MET A 110 -2.94 5.05 -10.72
C MET A 110 -2.99 6.26 -9.77
N VAL A 111 -1.84 6.76 -9.29
CA VAL A 111 -1.78 7.97 -8.47
C VAL A 111 -2.37 9.17 -9.19
N GLY A 112 -2.01 9.35 -10.46
CA GLY A 112 -2.55 10.38 -11.34
C GLY A 112 -4.05 10.24 -11.59
N THR A 113 -4.52 9.03 -11.91
CA THR A 113 -5.94 8.74 -12.10
C THR A 113 -6.77 9.04 -10.85
N ILE A 114 -6.30 8.64 -9.67
CA ILE A 114 -7.00 8.91 -8.41
C ILE A 114 -6.99 10.41 -8.09
N ALA A 115 -5.89 11.11 -8.36
CA ALA A 115 -5.83 12.56 -8.22
C ALA A 115 -6.85 13.26 -9.12
N ALA A 116 -7.02 12.79 -10.37
CA ALA A 116 -8.06 13.27 -11.26
C ALA A 116 -9.46 13.04 -10.72
N LEU A 117 -9.74 11.83 -10.19
CA LEU A 117 -11.03 11.52 -9.57
C LEU A 117 -11.31 12.43 -8.36
N CYS A 118 -10.29 12.73 -7.56
CA CYS A 118 -10.39 13.69 -6.45
C CYS A 118 -10.80 15.09 -6.93
N ASP A 119 -10.27 15.57 -8.06
CA ASP A 119 -10.66 16.86 -8.66
C ASP A 119 -12.09 16.84 -9.24
N LEU A 120 -12.55 15.66 -9.67
CA LEU A 120 -13.84 15.42 -10.32
C LEU A 120 -14.98 15.08 -9.34
N GLY A 121 -14.82 15.34 -8.05
CA GLY A 121 -15.86 15.13 -7.04
C GLY A 121 -15.60 13.98 -6.05
N GLY A 122 -14.43 13.34 -6.14
CA GLY A 122 -13.95 12.43 -5.11
C GLY A 122 -13.72 13.17 -3.79
N VAL A 123 -14.21 12.61 -2.67
CA VAL A 123 -14.07 13.18 -1.32
C VAL A 123 -13.11 12.38 -0.45
N ALA A 124 -13.08 11.05 -0.62
CA ALA A 124 -12.27 10.15 0.17
C ALA A 124 -11.68 9.04 -0.70
N VAL A 125 -10.43 8.68 -0.44
CA VAL A 125 -9.73 7.56 -1.08
C VAL A 125 -9.37 6.53 -0.02
N VAL A 126 -9.83 5.30 -0.18
CA VAL A 126 -9.45 4.19 0.70
C VAL A 126 -8.41 3.31 -0.01
N ASP A 127 -7.32 3.01 0.71
CA ASP A 127 -6.30 2.03 0.35
C ASP A 127 -6.31 0.88 1.37
N PRO A 128 -6.99 -0.25 1.06
CA PRO A 128 -7.04 -1.41 1.96
C PRO A 128 -5.67 -2.04 2.23
N GLN A 129 -4.69 -1.85 1.33
CA GLN A 129 -3.37 -2.46 1.49
C GLN A 129 -2.52 -1.72 2.53
N THR A 130 -2.78 -0.43 2.74
CA THR A 130 -2.14 0.37 3.81
C THR A 130 -3.09 0.68 4.97
N LEU A 131 -4.29 0.08 4.99
CA LEU A 131 -5.32 0.30 6.01
C LEU A 131 -5.68 1.79 6.18
N SER A 132 -5.64 2.58 5.11
CA SER A 132 -5.75 4.03 5.21
C SER A 132 -6.90 4.61 4.41
N MET A 133 -7.38 5.77 4.85
CA MET A 133 -8.34 6.59 4.14
C MET A 133 -7.86 8.05 4.12
N LEU A 134 -7.70 8.62 2.93
CA LEU A 134 -7.23 9.99 2.75
C LEU A 134 -8.34 10.87 2.20
N PRO A 135 -8.49 12.11 2.70
CA PRO A 135 -9.30 13.10 2.02
C PRO A 135 -8.66 13.47 0.68
N ALA A 136 -9.47 13.87 -0.29
CA ALA A 136 -9.03 14.24 -1.64
C ALA A 136 -7.85 15.25 -1.65
N ALA A 137 -7.90 16.27 -0.79
CA ALA A 137 -6.84 17.27 -0.66
C ALA A 137 -5.50 16.68 -0.20
N ASP A 138 -5.54 15.64 0.63
CA ASP A 138 -4.34 15.00 1.17
C ASP A 138 -3.75 14.02 0.16
N TRP A 139 -4.58 13.34 -0.64
CA TRP A 139 -4.09 12.59 -1.80
C TRP A 139 -3.28 13.48 -2.74
N GLN A 140 -3.84 14.65 -3.08
CA GLN A 140 -3.17 15.63 -3.91
C GLN A 140 -1.84 16.08 -3.30
N ARG A 141 -1.85 16.49 -2.03
CA ARG A 141 -0.67 17.03 -1.35
C ARG A 141 0.43 15.99 -1.12
N ARG A 142 0.07 14.77 -0.74
CA ARG A 142 1.02 13.72 -0.32
C ARG A 142 1.52 12.92 -1.51
N LEU A 143 0.62 12.38 -2.32
CA LEU A 143 0.96 11.40 -3.34
C LEU A 143 1.13 12.01 -4.73
N PHE A 144 0.29 12.97 -5.10
CA PHE A 144 0.35 13.54 -6.45
C PHE A 144 1.39 14.66 -6.54
N ALA A 145 1.41 15.64 -5.64
CA ALA A 145 2.17 16.90 -5.82
C ALA A 145 3.69 16.72 -6.05
N ARG A 146 4.26 15.56 -5.70
CA ARG A 146 5.67 15.23 -5.91
C ARG A 146 5.85 14.50 -7.23
N ASP A 147 6.95 14.78 -7.93
CA ASP A 147 7.33 14.01 -9.13
C ASP A 147 8.06 12.70 -8.77
N ALA A 148 8.72 12.67 -7.61
CA ALA A 148 9.48 11.52 -7.14
C ALA A 148 8.61 10.54 -6.34
N PHE A 149 8.88 9.25 -6.53
CA PHE A 149 8.31 8.17 -5.73
C PHE A 149 8.90 8.18 -4.31
N GLU A 150 8.04 8.01 -3.31
CA GLU A 150 8.40 7.87 -1.90
C GLU A 150 7.77 6.57 -1.35
N PRO A 151 8.55 5.55 -0.96
CA PRO A 151 8.01 4.30 -0.44
C PRO A 151 7.07 4.47 0.76
N ARG A 152 7.39 5.38 1.69
CA ARG A 152 6.60 5.59 2.92
C ARG A 152 5.19 6.09 2.67
N ASP A 153 4.96 6.68 1.50
CA ASP A 153 3.65 7.15 1.08
C ASP A 153 2.73 6.01 0.61
N HIS A 154 3.29 4.80 0.40
CA HIS A 154 2.57 3.64 -0.09
C HIS A 154 2.71 2.38 0.78
N VAL A 155 3.51 2.42 1.83
CA VAL A 155 3.74 1.29 2.74
C VAL A 155 3.54 1.74 4.17
N LEU A 156 2.73 1.00 4.90
CA LEU A 156 2.51 1.21 6.33
C LEU A 156 3.50 0.34 7.11
N ILE A 157 4.20 0.92 8.08
CA ILE A 157 5.02 0.19 9.05
C ILE A 157 4.34 0.29 10.41
N LEU A 158 4.01 -0.86 10.98
CA LEU A 158 3.30 -1.02 12.24
C LEU A 158 4.25 -1.52 13.30
N CYS A 159 4.02 -1.08 14.53
CA CYS A 159 4.65 -1.62 15.74
C CYS A 159 3.53 -1.94 16.74
N SER A 160 3.49 -3.18 17.20
CA SER A 160 2.46 -3.71 18.09
C SER A 160 3.08 -4.68 19.10
N GLU A 161 2.33 -5.06 20.13
CA GLU A 161 2.75 -6.12 21.04
C GLU A 161 2.91 -7.45 20.28
N ASP A 162 3.97 -8.19 20.58
CA ASP A 162 4.15 -9.52 19.99
C ASP A 162 3.39 -10.57 20.80
N GLU A 163 2.23 -10.98 20.28
CA GLU A 163 1.39 -12.02 20.90
C GLU A 163 2.12 -13.35 21.12
N ARG A 164 3.19 -13.62 20.36
CA ARG A 164 3.99 -14.85 20.47
C ARG A 164 5.11 -14.74 21.51
N HIS A 165 5.48 -13.52 21.90
CA HIS A 165 6.60 -13.24 22.78
C HIS A 165 6.22 -12.13 23.79
N PRO A 166 5.63 -12.49 24.96
CA PRO A 166 5.17 -11.52 25.95
C PRO A 166 6.24 -10.48 26.34
N GLY A 167 5.86 -9.20 26.33
CA GLY A 167 6.77 -8.09 26.64
C GLY A 167 7.73 -7.72 25.49
N ARG A 168 7.58 -8.34 24.32
CA ARG A 168 8.28 -7.98 23.09
C ARG A 168 7.32 -7.32 22.11
N LEU A 169 7.91 -6.75 21.06
CA LEU A 169 7.22 -6.05 20.00
C LEU A 169 7.32 -6.82 18.68
N TRP A 170 6.32 -6.60 17.85
CA TRP A 170 6.25 -7.05 16.48
C TRP A 170 6.20 -5.83 15.56
N VAL A 171 7.25 -5.66 14.77
CA VAL A 171 7.34 -4.63 13.73
C VAL A 171 7.07 -5.27 12.38
N HIS A 172 6.11 -4.75 11.63
CA HIS A 172 5.76 -5.33 10.34
C HIS A 172 5.25 -4.30 9.34
N THR A 173 5.29 -4.66 8.06
CA THR A 173 4.79 -3.79 6.98
C THR A 173 3.44 -4.26 6.46
N ARG A 174 2.71 -3.33 5.84
CA ARG A 174 1.63 -3.62 4.90
C ARG A 174 1.73 -2.73 3.67
N GLY A 175 1.38 -3.29 2.51
CA GLY A 175 1.33 -2.57 1.24
C GLY A 175 2.39 -2.98 0.22
N MET A 176 3.30 -3.90 0.59
CA MET A 176 4.36 -4.35 -0.33
C MET A 176 3.82 -5.10 -1.55
N ARG A 177 2.60 -5.64 -1.47
CA ARG A 177 1.91 -6.29 -2.60
C ARG A 177 1.70 -5.37 -3.80
N LYS A 178 1.64 -4.04 -3.63
CA LYS A 178 1.63 -3.06 -4.73
C LYS A 178 2.89 -3.09 -5.60
N PHE A 179 3.96 -3.70 -5.10
CA PHE A 179 5.28 -3.74 -5.73
C PHE A 179 5.68 -5.14 -6.20
N ALA A 180 4.76 -6.11 -6.15
CA ALA A 180 5.06 -7.54 -6.34
C ALA A 180 6.16 -8.03 -5.39
N ARG A 181 6.12 -7.59 -4.13
CA ARG A 181 7.14 -7.90 -3.12
C ARG A 181 6.49 -8.36 -1.82
N PRO A 182 7.14 -9.26 -1.07
CA PRO A 182 6.66 -9.65 0.25
C PRO A 182 6.74 -8.47 1.24
N ASP A 183 5.79 -8.45 2.17
CA ASP A 183 5.86 -7.59 3.35
C ASP A 183 7.01 -8.04 4.29
N VAL A 184 7.30 -7.26 5.32
CA VAL A 184 8.36 -7.55 6.29
C VAL A 184 7.72 -7.82 7.64
N SER A 185 8.23 -8.82 8.37
CA SER A 185 7.76 -9.20 9.70
C SER A 185 8.95 -9.45 10.61
N VAL A 186 9.16 -8.58 11.59
CA VAL A 186 10.23 -8.68 12.59
C VAL A 186 9.62 -8.90 13.96
N ARG A 187 9.73 -10.12 14.47
CA ARG A 187 9.18 -10.53 15.78
C ARG A 187 10.25 -10.60 16.86
N ASN A 188 9.83 -10.75 18.12
CA ASN A 188 10.68 -10.82 19.31
C ASN A 188 11.51 -9.54 19.57
N VAL A 189 11.06 -8.38 19.10
CA VAL A 189 11.82 -7.13 19.22
C VAL A 189 11.76 -6.61 20.66
N PRO A 190 12.89 -6.38 21.35
CA PRO A 190 12.92 -5.69 22.63
C PRO A 190 12.34 -4.28 22.52
N PRO A 191 11.58 -3.77 23.51
CA PRO A 191 11.07 -2.40 23.46
C PRO A 191 12.13 -1.32 23.24
N ALA A 192 13.35 -1.52 23.75
CA ALA A 192 14.48 -0.62 23.54
C ALA A 192 14.96 -0.54 22.08
N ASP A 193 14.70 -1.59 21.29
CA ASP A 193 15.19 -1.74 19.92
C ASP A 193 14.08 -1.45 18.87
N ALA A 194 12.91 -0.98 19.31
CA ALA A 194 11.77 -0.74 18.43
C ALA A 194 12.10 0.16 17.24
N ASN A 195 12.87 1.24 17.48
CA ASN A 195 13.31 2.15 16.43
C ASN A 195 14.25 1.48 15.43
N LEU A 196 15.21 0.66 15.92
CA LEU A 196 16.15 -0.07 15.06
C LEU A 196 15.41 -1.09 14.18
N ALA A 197 14.43 -1.79 14.72
CA ALA A 197 13.58 -2.69 13.95
C ALA A 197 12.73 -1.95 12.91
N GLY A 198 12.22 -0.76 13.25
CA GLY A 198 11.55 0.15 12.31
C GLY A 198 12.46 0.58 11.16
N GLU A 199 13.67 1.03 11.46
CA GLU A 199 14.68 1.39 10.45
C GLU A 199 15.07 0.20 9.55
N LEU A 200 15.17 -1.00 10.12
CA LEU A 200 15.39 -2.22 9.34
C LEU A 200 14.25 -2.47 8.35
N ALA A 201 13.00 -2.37 8.81
CA ALA A 201 11.83 -2.51 7.95
C ALA A 201 11.83 -1.47 6.82
N GLU A 202 12.15 -0.21 7.11
CA GLU A 202 12.26 0.85 6.10
C GLU A 202 13.33 0.55 5.05
N ARG A 203 14.50 0.03 5.45
CA ARG A 203 15.56 -0.35 4.51
C ARG A 203 15.11 -1.48 3.58
N PHE A 204 14.40 -2.48 4.11
CA PHE A 204 13.79 -3.53 3.29
C PHE A 204 12.76 -2.97 2.32
N VAL A 205 11.86 -2.09 2.78
CA VAL A 205 10.86 -1.44 1.94
C VAL A 205 11.53 -0.67 0.80
N ALA A 206 12.52 0.17 1.10
CA ALA A 206 13.23 0.94 0.08
C ALA A 206 13.92 0.04 -0.96
N PHE A 207 14.62 -1.01 -0.52
CA PHE A 207 15.28 -1.99 -1.40
C PHE A 207 14.28 -2.72 -2.29
N GLN A 208 13.18 -3.21 -1.71
CA GLN A 208 12.15 -3.97 -2.45
C GLN A 208 11.37 -3.10 -3.42
N CYS A 209 11.01 -1.86 -3.04
CA CYS A 209 10.37 -0.91 -3.95
C CYS A 209 11.29 -0.54 -5.12
N ALA A 210 12.60 -0.41 -4.88
CA ALA A 210 13.61 -0.24 -5.93
C ALA A 210 13.77 -1.48 -6.83
N GLY A 211 13.04 -2.57 -6.56
CA GLY A 211 13.02 -3.78 -7.38
C GLY A 211 13.88 -4.92 -6.85
N GLY A 212 14.61 -4.70 -5.75
CA GLY A 212 15.44 -5.71 -5.12
C GLY A 212 14.64 -6.93 -4.64
N ARG A 213 15.31 -8.08 -4.61
CA ARG A 213 14.78 -9.33 -4.05
C ARG A 213 15.67 -9.77 -2.90
N VAL A 214 15.04 -10.18 -1.80
CA VAL A 214 15.74 -10.70 -0.62
C VAL A 214 15.67 -12.21 -0.66
N GLU A 215 16.83 -12.86 -0.67
CA GLU A 215 16.93 -14.32 -0.74
C GLU A 215 16.50 -14.97 0.58
N HIS A 216 15.86 -16.13 0.49
CA HIS A 216 15.60 -16.99 1.64
C HIS A 216 16.94 -17.46 2.25
N GLY A 217 17.02 -17.46 3.57
CA GLY A 217 18.21 -17.84 4.33
C GLY A 217 19.27 -16.74 4.45
N ARG A 218 19.08 -15.59 3.80
CA ARG A 218 20.02 -14.46 3.85
C ARG A 218 20.22 -13.99 5.28
N GLU A 219 21.49 -13.91 5.70
CA GLU A 219 21.88 -13.29 6.98
C GLU A 219 21.84 -11.77 6.87
N ILE A 220 21.33 -11.13 7.92
CA ILE A 220 21.32 -9.67 8.05
C ILE A 220 22.54 -9.24 8.83
N GLU A 221 23.49 -8.67 8.09
CA GLU A 221 24.72 -8.08 8.62
C GLU A 221 24.64 -6.56 8.42
N VAL A 222 24.24 -5.85 9.47
CA VAL A 222 24.17 -4.39 9.49
C VAL A 222 24.81 -3.96 10.79
N GLY A 223 25.81 -3.06 10.74
CA GLY A 223 26.70 -2.81 11.89
C GLY A 223 26.01 -2.42 13.20
N ASP A 224 24.88 -1.73 13.13
CA ASP A 224 24.10 -1.30 14.31
C ASP A 224 23.02 -2.33 14.73
N LEU A 225 22.91 -3.45 14.02
CA LEU A 225 21.94 -4.51 14.30
C LEU A 225 22.63 -5.71 14.96
N PRO A 226 21.93 -6.40 15.87
CA PRO A 226 22.42 -7.66 16.41
C PRO A 226 22.63 -8.74 15.33
N ASP A 227 23.70 -9.52 15.48
CA ASP A 227 23.99 -10.66 14.61
C ASP A 227 22.98 -11.80 14.80
N GLY A 228 22.85 -12.64 13.77
CA GLY A 228 22.10 -13.90 13.85
C GLY A 228 20.67 -13.85 13.31
N MET A 229 20.23 -12.71 12.77
CA MET A 229 18.99 -12.65 12.01
C MET A 229 19.15 -13.30 10.63
N ARG A 230 18.20 -14.17 10.29
CA ARG A 230 18.07 -14.77 8.96
C ARG A 230 16.68 -14.49 8.41
N VAL A 231 16.62 -14.30 7.10
CA VAL A 231 15.36 -14.09 6.38
C VAL A 231 14.73 -15.42 6.05
N GLU A 232 13.50 -15.63 6.51
CA GLU A 232 12.65 -16.73 6.06
C GLU A 232 11.52 -16.18 5.17
N HIS A 233 11.10 -16.96 4.18
CA HIS A 233 9.96 -16.57 3.32
C HIS A 233 8.74 -17.32 3.83
N ALA A 234 7.67 -16.61 4.11
CA ALA A 234 6.47 -17.16 4.73
C ALA A 234 5.20 -16.48 4.21
N GLY A 235 4.05 -16.96 4.71
CA GLY A 235 2.73 -16.45 4.35
C GLY A 235 2.25 -16.87 2.96
N SER A 236 1.14 -16.26 2.54
CA SER A 236 0.51 -16.40 1.24
C SER A 236 -0.30 -15.15 0.91
N ASP A 237 -0.83 -15.06 -0.30
CA ASP A 237 -1.69 -13.94 -0.70
C ASP A 237 -2.98 -13.79 0.12
N ASP A 238 -3.35 -14.85 0.86
CA ASP A 238 -4.52 -14.93 1.76
C ASP A 238 -4.11 -14.93 3.24
N ASP A 239 -2.84 -14.62 3.55
CA ASP A 239 -2.37 -14.50 4.92
C ASP A 239 -3.22 -13.46 5.67
N PRO A 240 -3.88 -13.80 6.80
CA PRO A 240 -4.80 -12.88 7.46
C PRO A 240 -4.10 -11.68 8.10
N GLU A 241 -2.80 -11.79 8.43
CA GLU A 241 -2.01 -10.70 9.02
C GLU A 241 -1.59 -9.68 7.94
N PHE A 242 -1.30 -10.15 6.72
CA PHE A 242 -0.64 -9.35 5.68
C PHE A 242 -1.49 -9.12 4.41
N ASN A 243 -2.37 -10.06 4.06
CA ASN A 243 -2.95 -10.25 2.72
C ASN A 243 -1.87 -10.31 1.62
N ASN A 244 -0.71 -10.90 1.96
CA ASN A 244 0.49 -10.99 1.15
C ASN A 244 1.46 -12.01 1.78
N ARG A 245 2.42 -12.49 1.00
CA ARG A 245 3.62 -13.16 1.55
C ARG A 245 4.47 -12.16 2.33
N HIS A 246 5.32 -12.67 3.21
CA HIS A 246 6.23 -11.84 4.00
C HIS A 246 7.62 -12.46 4.21
N LEU A 247 8.60 -11.58 4.43
CA LEU A 247 9.92 -11.90 4.95
C LEU A 247 9.82 -11.98 6.47
N ALA A 248 9.94 -13.17 7.02
CA ALA A 248 9.97 -13.41 8.46
C ALA A 248 11.40 -13.29 8.99
N LEU A 249 11.57 -12.42 9.97
CA LEU A 249 12.78 -12.26 10.76
C LEU A 249 12.42 -12.36 12.24
N ARG A 250 13.36 -12.91 13.01
CA ARG A 250 13.27 -12.95 14.47
C ARG A 250 14.43 -12.17 15.04
N TRP A 251 14.13 -11.13 15.81
CA TRP A 251 15.15 -10.38 16.53
C TRP A 251 15.88 -11.34 17.48
N PRO A 252 17.22 -11.35 17.48
CA PRO A 252 17.99 -12.23 18.35
C PRO A 252 17.84 -11.71 19.77
N GLY A 253 17.72 -12.64 20.71
CA GLY A 253 17.52 -12.36 22.13
C GLY A 253 18.20 -13.41 22.97
#